data_AF-A0A7X1ZP48-F1
#
_entry.id   AF-A0A7X1ZP48-F1
#
_cell.length_a   1.000
_cell.length_b   1.000
_cell.length_c   1.000
_cell.angle_alpha   90.00
_cell.angle_beta   90.00
_cell.angle_gamma   90.00
#
_symmetry.space_group_name_H-M   'P 1'
#
loop_
_entity.id
_entity.type
_entity.pdbx_description
1 polymer ?
#
loop_
_entity_poly.entity_id
_entity_poly.type
_entity_poly.pdbx_seq_one_letter_code
_entity_poly.pdbx_strand_id
1 'polypeptide(L)'
;MKKHMFIVLLGLIFTASCLVYVPFQEEGIPPEEEYYEAPYDDVSPGLDVSYFYDYLSPHGIWVSYRPYGYVWIPRDVPYGWRPYTRGHWVWTDYGWMWRSRIIWGWAPFHYGQG
;
A
#
# COMPACT_ATOMS: atom_id res chain seq x y z
N MET A 1 -33.29 36.92 -9.56
CA MET A 1 -33.76 35.85 -8.64
C MET A 1 -33.34 34.46 -9.10
N LYS A 2 -33.62 34.03 -10.35
CA LYS A 2 -33.24 32.69 -10.88
C LYS A 2 -31.74 32.34 -10.83
N LYS A 3 -30.85 33.30 -11.11
CA LYS A 3 -29.38 33.10 -11.10
C LYS A 3 -28.79 32.77 -9.71
N HIS A 4 -29.36 33.34 -8.64
CA HIS A 4 -28.94 33.03 -7.28
C HIS A 4 -29.45 31.67 -6.82
N MET A 5 -30.61 31.25 -7.35
CA MET A 5 -31.17 29.92 -7.09
C MET A 5 -30.31 28.80 -7.69
N PHE A 6 -29.72 29.00 -8.87
CA PHE A 6 -28.79 28.05 -9.48
C PHE A 6 -27.47 27.91 -8.70
N ILE A 7 -26.93 29.01 -8.18
CA ILE A 7 -25.69 29.01 -7.39
C ILE A 7 -25.90 28.31 -6.05
N VAL A 8 -27.05 28.52 -5.40
CA VAL A 8 -27.41 27.84 -4.15
C VAL A 8 -27.64 26.34 -4.37
N LEU A 9 -28.27 25.95 -5.49
CA LEU A 9 -28.48 24.54 -5.85
C LEU A 9 -27.16 23.81 -6.13
N LEU A 10 -26.22 24.45 -6.86
CA LEU A 10 -24.89 23.88 -7.10
C LEU A 10 -24.06 23.74 -5.82
N GLY A 11 -24.17 24.70 -4.89
CA GLY A 11 -23.52 24.64 -3.58
C GLY A 11 -24.00 23.47 -2.72
N LEU A 12 -25.31 23.20 -2.72
CA LEU A 12 -25.91 22.08 -1.98
C LEU A 12 -25.46 20.71 -2.51
N ILE A 13 -25.28 20.59 -3.84
CA ILE A 13 -24.80 19.35 -4.47
C ILE A 13 -23.32 19.08 -4.12
N PHE A 14 -22.49 20.13 -4.03
CA PHE A 14 -21.07 20.00 -3.67
C PHE A 14 -20.85 19.60 -2.20
N THR A 15 -21.74 20.01 -1.27
CA THR A 15 -21.61 19.65 0.15
C THR A 15 -22.07 18.23 0.49
N ALA A 16 -22.90 17.61 -0.35
CA ALA A 16 -23.40 16.25 -0.12
C ALA A 16 -22.42 15.15 -0.55
N SER A 17 -21.34 15.49 -1.26
CA SER A 17 -20.42 14.55 -1.92
C SER A 17 -19.44 13.82 -0.97
N CYS A 18 -19.34 14.19 0.30
CA CYS A 18 -18.37 13.59 1.22
C CYS A 18 -18.96 12.55 2.20
N LEU A 19 -20.22 12.15 2.03
CA LEU A 19 -20.83 11.11 2.87
C LEU A 19 -21.11 9.83 2.08
N VAL A 20 -20.11 9.34 1.33
CA VAL A 20 -20.07 7.91 1.02
C VAL A 20 -19.50 7.21 2.25
N TYR A 21 -20.37 6.95 3.22
CA TYR A 21 -20.08 5.95 4.24
C TYR A 21 -20.10 4.59 3.53
N VAL A 22 -18.93 4.01 3.32
CA VAL A 22 -18.81 2.59 3.02
C VAL A 22 -18.95 1.89 4.37
N PRO A 23 -20.10 1.28 4.71
CA PRO A 23 -20.16 0.44 5.90
C PRO A 23 -19.09 -0.62 5.76
N PHE A 24 -18.33 -0.86 6.84
CA PHE A 24 -17.59 -2.10 6.96
C PHE A 24 -18.61 -3.23 6.81
N GLN A 25 -18.59 -3.90 5.66
CA GLN A 25 -19.47 -5.02 5.40
C GLN A 25 -19.00 -6.14 6.33
N GLU A 26 -19.72 -6.33 7.43
CA GLU A 26 -19.56 -7.44 8.37
C GLU A 26 -20.03 -8.77 7.73
N GLU A 27 -20.06 -8.86 6.40
CA GLU A 27 -20.37 -10.11 5.72
C GLU A 27 -19.10 -10.91 5.53
N GLY A 28 -19.04 -11.98 6.30
CA GLY A 28 -18.18 -13.11 6.04
C GLY A 28 -16.83 -12.93 6.70
N ILE A 29 -16.62 -13.71 7.75
CA ILE A 29 -15.36 -14.44 7.87
C ILE A 29 -15.06 -14.94 6.45
N PRO A 30 -13.99 -14.45 5.77
CA PRO A 30 -13.65 -14.96 4.46
C PRO A 30 -13.61 -16.50 4.60
N PRO A 31 -14.19 -17.27 3.66
CA PRO A 31 -14.09 -18.73 3.72
C PRO A 31 -12.63 -19.03 3.98
N GLU A 32 -12.35 -19.73 5.10
CA GLU A 32 -11.02 -20.05 5.64
C GLU A 32 -10.04 -19.95 4.50
N GLU A 33 -9.27 -18.83 4.43
CA GLU A 33 -8.46 -18.55 3.25
C GLU A 33 -7.74 -19.84 2.95
N GLU A 34 -8.10 -20.47 1.82
CA GLU A 34 -7.31 -21.55 1.28
C GLU A 34 -6.00 -20.84 1.04
N TYR A 35 -5.10 -20.95 2.03
CA TYR A 35 -3.76 -20.47 1.94
C TYR A 35 -3.28 -21.12 0.68
N TYR A 36 -3.21 -20.32 -0.38
CA TYR A 36 -2.53 -20.72 -1.59
C TYR A 36 -1.09 -20.89 -1.11
N GLU A 37 -0.76 -22.09 -0.65
CA GLU A 37 0.60 -22.59 -0.69
C GLU A 37 0.93 -22.64 -2.16
N ALA A 38 1.32 -21.48 -2.70
CA ALA A 38 1.97 -21.42 -3.98
C ALA A 38 3.08 -22.46 -3.91
N PRO A 39 3.09 -23.46 -4.81
CA PRO A 39 4.19 -24.41 -4.85
C PRO A 39 5.47 -23.60 -4.86
N TYR A 40 6.32 -23.75 -3.84
CA TYR A 40 7.61 -23.05 -3.75
C TYR A 40 8.48 -23.26 -5.00
N ASP A 41 8.11 -24.25 -5.83
CA ASP A 41 8.79 -24.68 -7.04
C ASP A 41 8.32 -23.99 -8.34
N ASP A 42 7.29 -23.11 -8.33
CA ASP A 42 6.95 -22.28 -9.52
C ASP A 42 7.48 -20.84 -9.38
N VAL A 43 8.75 -20.72 -8.98
CA VAL A 43 9.50 -19.48 -9.15
C VAL A 43 9.81 -19.37 -10.64
N SER A 44 9.11 -18.46 -11.32
CA SER A 44 9.49 -18.01 -12.66
C SER A 44 11.02 -17.79 -12.69
N PRO A 45 11.77 -18.43 -13.60
CA PRO A 45 13.24 -18.51 -13.55
C PRO A 45 13.98 -17.17 -13.76
N GLY A 46 13.29 -16.03 -13.61
CA GLY A 46 13.85 -14.69 -13.70
C GLY A 46 13.63 -13.79 -12.47
N LEU A 47 12.76 -14.16 -11.50
CA LEU A 47 12.57 -13.37 -10.28
C LEU A 47 13.03 -14.17 -9.06
N ASP A 48 14.31 -14.04 -8.76
CA ASP A 48 14.88 -14.60 -7.55
C ASP A 48 14.37 -13.81 -6.33
N VAL A 49 13.36 -14.35 -5.66
CA VAL A 49 12.81 -13.76 -4.44
C VAL A 49 13.89 -13.61 -3.36
N SER A 50 14.91 -14.48 -3.35
CA SER A 50 16.01 -14.41 -2.38
C SER A 50 16.80 -13.11 -2.48
N TYR A 51 16.82 -12.46 -3.64
CA TYR A 51 17.42 -11.13 -3.80
C TYR A 51 16.82 -10.09 -2.83
N PHE A 52 15.51 -10.14 -2.59
CA PHE A 52 14.87 -9.24 -1.62
C PHE A 52 15.30 -9.57 -0.18
N TYR A 53 15.42 -10.85 0.15
CA TYR A 53 15.89 -11.29 1.46
C TYR A 53 17.30 -10.78 1.73
N ASP A 54 18.21 -11.01 0.78
CA ASP A 54 19.61 -10.62 0.89
C ASP A 54 19.76 -9.10 0.93
N TYR A 55 19.09 -8.39 0.03
CA TYR A 55 19.18 -6.93 -0.05
C TYR A 55 18.60 -6.23 1.18
N LEU A 56 17.49 -6.73 1.74
CA LEU A 56 16.82 -6.10 2.88
C LEU A 56 17.41 -6.50 4.25
N SER A 57 18.14 -7.62 4.33
CA SER A 57 18.73 -8.12 5.59
C SER A 57 19.63 -7.10 6.31
N PRO A 58 20.51 -6.34 5.62
CA PRO A 58 21.29 -5.28 6.26
C PRO A 58 20.45 -4.12 6.83
N HIS A 59 19.24 -3.92 6.33
CA HIS A 59 18.41 -2.74 6.59
C HIS A 59 17.27 -2.97 7.58
N GLY A 60 17.06 -4.22 8.00
CA GLY A 60 15.96 -4.57 8.88
C GLY A 60 16.17 -5.90 9.54
N ILE A 61 15.08 -6.48 10.03
CA ILE A 61 15.02 -7.85 10.52
C ILE A 61 13.87 -8.54 9.84
N TRP A 62 14.03 -9.82 9.57
CA TRP A 62 12.94 -10.63 9.12
C TRP A 62 12.37 -11.45 10.27
N VAL A 63 11.05 -11.55 10.34
CA VAL A 63 10.33 -12.18 11.45
C VAL A 63 9.24 -13.08 10.89
N SER A 64 9.11 -14.28 11.44
CA SER A 64 7.94 -15.12 11.18
C SER A 64 6.74 -14.59 11.96
N TYR A 65 5.73 -14.13 11.24
CA TYR A 65 4.53 -13.52 11.80
C TYR A 65 3.29 -14.11 11.14
N ARG A 66 2.59 -14.99 11.86
CA ARG A 66 1.32 -15.58 11.39
C ARG A 66 0.18 -14.55 11.47
N PRO A 67 -0.79 -14.55 10.54
CA PRO A 67 -0.92 -15.43 9.36
C PRO A 67 0.04 -15.12 8.19
N TYR A 68 0.72 -13.99 8.20
CA TYR A 68 1.39 -13.37 7.05
C TYR A 68 2.72 -13.97 6.59
N GLY A 69 3.19 -15.06 7.20
CA GLY A 69 4.47 -15.68 6.85
C GLY A 69 5.67 -14.87 7.33
N TYR A 70 6.71 -14.73 6.50
CA TYR A 70 7.95 -14.05 6.87
C TYR A 70 7.89 -12.58 6.44
N VAL A 71 7.86 -11.68 7.41
CA VAL A 71 7.71 -10.24 7.19
C VAL A 71 9.01 -9.51 7.51
N TRP A 72 9.32 -8.49 6.73
CA TRP A 72 10.48 -7.63 6.97
C TRP A 72 10.08 -6.38 7.76
N ILE A 73 10.86 -6.06 8.79
CA ILE A 73 10.69 -4.90 9.66
C ILE A 73 11.94 -4.01 9.54
N PRO A 74 11.81 -2.73 9.13
CA PRO A 74 12.96 -1.84 8.97
C PRO A 74 13.63 -1.52 10.31
N ARG A 75 14.96 -1.43 10.29
CA ARG A 75 15.78 -0.87 11.38
C ARG A 75 16.10 0.61 11.09
N ASP A 76 16.56 1.32 12.12
CA ASP A 76 17.05 2.70 12.03
C ASP A 76 16.06 3.73 11.45
N VAL A 77 14.76 3.51 11.67
CA VAL A 77 13.70 4.48 11.41
C VAL A 77 13.32 5.24 12.69
N PRO A 78 12.97 6.53 12.62
CA PRO A 78 12.63 7.32 13.80
C PRO A 78 11.31 6.84 14.42
N TYR A 79 11.10 7.16 15.71
CA TYR A 79 9.81 6.94 16.37
C TYR A 79 8.68 7.64 15.61
N GLY A 80 7.55 6.93 15.44
CA GLY A 80 6.40 7.42 14.68
C GLY A 80 6.60 7.41 13.15
N TRP A 81 7.68 6.80 12.65
CA TRP A 81 7.85 6.60 11.22
C TRP A 81 6.73 5.74 10.64
N ARG A 82 6.33 6.06 9.41
CA ARG A 82 5.36 5.31 8.60
C ARG A 82 5.84 5.28 7.15
N PRO A 83 5.46 4.27 6.36
CA PRO A 83 5.72 4.23 4.92
C PRO A 83 5.30 5.53 4.22
N TYR A 84 5.91 5.80 3.07
CA TYR A 84 5.56 6.95 2.23
C TYR A 84 5.69 8.33 2.92
N THR A 85 6.63 8.48 3.86
CA THR A 85 6.91 9.77 4.54
C THR A 85 8.18 10.45 4.13
N ARG A 86 9.16 9.68 3.64
CA ARG A 86 10.49 10.18 3.26
C ARG A 86 10.71 9.98 1.77
N GLY A 87 10.08 10.84 0.98
CA GLY A 87 10.03 10.72 -0.48
C GLY A 87 9.00 11.67 -1.06
N HIS A 88 8.59 11.42 -2.29
CA HIS A 88 7.51 12.15 -2.96
C HIS A 88 6.96 11.30 -4.10
N TRP A 89 5.71 11.54 -4.48
CA TRP A 89 5.12 10.97 -5.70
C TRP A 89 5.76 11.61 -6.93
N VAL A 90 6.07 10.78 -7.92
CA VAL A 90 6.55 11.20 -9.24
C VAL A 90 5.67 10.56 -10.31
N TRP A 91 5.37 11.32 -11.36
CA TRP A 91 4.69 10.79 -12.53
C TRP A 91 5.72 10.11 -13.44
N THR A 92 5.48 8.86 -13.83
CA THR A 92 6.33 8.07 -14.73
C THR A 92 5.50 7.53 -15.90
N ASP A 93 6.14 6.85 -16.84
CA ASP A 93 5.44 6.16 -17.94
C ASP A 93 4.53 5.02 -17.46
N TYR A 94 4.65 4.64 -16.18
CA TYR A 94 3.84 3.63 -15.51
C TYR A 94 2.85 4.26 -14.50
N GLY A 95 2.65 5.59 -14.53
CA GLY A 95 1.72 6.32 -13.65
C GLY A 95 2.38 6.92 -12.41
N TRP A 96 1.59 7.17 -11.36
CA TRP A 96 2.10 7.69 -10.09
C TRP A 96 2.93 6.63 -9.37
N MET A 97 4.19 6.94 -9.11
CA MET A 97 5.10 6.08 -8.36
C MET A 97 5.72 6.82 -7.17
N TRP A 98 6.00 6.09 -6.09
CA TRP A 98 6.66 6.69 -4.93
C TRP A 98 8.18 6.71 -5.14
N ARG A 99 8.77 7.91 -5.15
CA ARG A 99 10.22 8.10 -5.14
C ARG A 99 10.74 8.19 -3.72
N SER A 100 11.18 7.04 -3.20
CA SER A 100 11.81 6.95 -1.87
C SER A 100 13.12 7.75 -1.79
N ARG A 101 13.34 8.44 -0.66
CA ARG A 101 14.66 8.96 -0.24
C ARG A 101 15.39 8.00 0.70
N ILE A 102 14.76 6.89 1.07
CA ILE A 102 15.36 5.83 1.87
C ILE A 102 15.92 4.77 0.91
N ILE A 103 17.16 4.36 1.12
CA ILE A 103 17.93 3.50 0.22
C ILE A 103 17.23 2.17 -0.07
N TRP A 104 16.66 1.54 0.95
CA TRP A 104 15.95 0.27 0.82
C TRP A 104 14.50 0.45 0.40
N GLY A 105 14.00 1.68 0.36
CA GLY A 105 12.60 1.98 0.15
C GLY A 105 12.10 1.75 -1.27
N TRP A 106 12.96 1.40 -2.23
CA TRP A 106 12.46 0.92 -3.52
C TRP A 106 11.66 -0.37 -3.28
N ALA A 107 12.25 -1.39 -2.64
CA ALA A 107 11.66 -2.72 -2.46
C ALA A 107 10.25 -2.74 -1.82
N PRO A 108 9.99 -2.10 -0.65
CA PRO A 108 8.67 -2.18 -0.01
C PRO A 108 7.67 -1.13 -0.49
N PHE A 109 8.05 -0.12 -1.30
CA PHE A 109 7.17 1.01 -1.67
C PHE A 109 6.74 1.01 -3.15
N HIS A 110 6.86 -0.13 -3.83
CA HIS A 110 6.58 -0.24 -5.27
C HIS A 110 5.10 -0.11 -5.64
N TYR A 111 4.21 -0.49 -4.74
CA TYR A 111 2.77 -0.44 -4.95
C TYR A 111 2.19 0.53 -3.94
N GLY A 112 2.07 1.79 -4.35
CA GLY A 112 1.18 2.71 -3.66
C GLY A 112 -0.18 2.04 -3.55
N GLN A 113 -0.77 2.02 -2.36
CA GLN A 113 -2.18 1.64 -2.24
C GLN A 113 -2.98 2.61 -3.10
N GLY A 114 -3.42 2.13 -4.26
CA GLY A 114 -4.48 2.73 -5.06
C GLY A 114 -5.82 2.34 -4.50
#